data_AF-A0A946JYC1-F1
#
_entry.id   AF-A0A946JYC1-F1
#
_cell.length_a   1.000
_cell.length_b   1.000
_cell.length_c   1.000
_cell.angle_alpha   90.00
_cell.angle_beta   90.00
_cell.angle_gamma   90.00
#
_symmetry.space_group_name_H-M   'P 1'
#
loop_
_entity.id
_entity.type
_entity.pdbx_description
1 polymer ?
#
loop_
_entity_poly.entity_id
_entity_poly.type
_entity_poly.pdbx_seq_one_letter_code
_entity_poly.pdbx_strand_id
1 'polypeptide(L)' 'MKLIELLLSPIAFSIGFLAPLLAQVLLVINTELNTPVAYGAGLAISISLGIVAQSRGSWLWVKDHE' A
#
# COMPACT_ATOMS: atom_id res chain seq x y z
N MET A 1 16.19 -10.66 9.81
CA MET A 1 14.87 -10.36 10.41
C MET A 1 14.45 -8.93 10.11
N LYS A 2 15.20 -7.90 10.56
CA LYS A 2 14.89 -6.47 10.31
C LYS A 2 14.59 -6.04 8.86
N LEU A 3 15.28 -6.57 7.85
CA LEU A 3 15.02 -6.21 6.44
C LEU A 3 13.71 -6.81 5.92
N ILE A 4 13.39 -8.05 6.30
CA ILE A 4 12.15 -8.72 5.91
C ILE A 4 10.96 -8.05 6.60
N GLU A 5 11.10 -7.70 7.88
CA GLU A 5 10.10 -6.91 8.63
C GLU A 5 9.88 -5.52 8.00
N LEU A 6 10.93 -4.87 7.51
CA LEU A 6 10.82 -3.60 6.81
C LEU A 6 10.08 -3.75 5.48
N LEU A 7 10.43 -4.75 4.67
CA LEU A 7 9.79 -5.03 3.37
C LEU A 7 8.34 -5.50 3.52
N LEU A 8 8.03 -6.21 4.61
CA LEU A 8 6.69 -6.66 4.96
C LEU A 8 5.94 -5.68 5.88
N SER A 9 6.49 -4.49 6.12
CA SER A 9 5.80 -3.47 6.89
C SER A 9 4.53 -3.02 6.16
N PRO A 10 3.48 -2.62 6.90
CA PRO A 10 2.26 -2.06 6.32
C PRO A 10 2.52 -0.97 5.27
N ILE A 11 3.50 -0.10 5.53
CA ILE A 11 3.86 0.99 4.61
C ILE A 11 4.55 0.46 3.36
N ALA A 12 5.54 -0.44 3.50
CA ALA A 12 6.23 -1.02 2.35
C ALA A 12 5.27 -1.84 1.47
N PHE A 13 4.37 -2.61 2.08
CA PHE A 13 3.30 -3.32 1.35
C PHE A 13 2.38 -2.34 0.60
N SER A 14 2.01 -1.24 1.26
CA SER A 14 1.11 -0.25 0.66
C SER A 14 1.72 0.43 -0.56
N ILE A 15 3.01 0.74 -0.54
CA ILE A 15 3.72 1.39 -1.65
C ILE A 15 4.09 0.36 -2.73
N GLY A 16 4.70 -0.75 -2.33
CA GLY A 16 5.27 -1.74 -3.25
C GLY A 16 4.23 -2.64 -3.92
N PHE A 17 3.08 -2.87 -3.29
CA PHE A 17 2.04 -3.76 -3.81
C PHE A 17 0.69 -3.07 -4.00
N LEU A 18 0.17 -2.38 -2.99
CA LEU A 18 -1.20 -1.87 -3.03
C LEU A 18 -1.34 -0.68 -4.00
N ALA A 19 -0.37 0.24 -4.03
CA ALA A 19 -0.36 1.38 -4.95
C ALA A 19 -0.43 0.95 -6.43
N PRO A 20 0.47 0.07 -6.96
CA PRO A 20 0.39 -0.36 -8.34
C PRO A 20 -0.88 -1.18 -8.62
N LEU A 21 -1.36 -1.99 -7.68
CA LEU A 21 -2.61 -2.73 -7.85
C LEU A 21 -3.81 -1.77 -8.04
N LEU A 22 -3.95 -0.77 -7.17
CA LEU A 22 -5.02 0.22 -7.26
C LEU A 22 -4.93 1.04 -8.55
N ALA A 23 -3.71 1.42 -8.97
CA ALA A 23 -3.50 2.12 -10.22
C ALA A 23 -3.98 1.29 -11.43
N GLN A 24 -3.66 -0.01 -11.46
CA GLN A 24 -4.11 -0.91 -12.52
C GLN A 24 -5.63 -1.10 -12.51
N VAL A 25 -6.24 -1.23 -11.32
CA VAL A 25 -7.71 -1.29 -11.18
C VAL A 25 -8.35 -0.01 -11.75
N LEU A 26 -7.80 1.17 -11.45
CA LEU A 26 -8.30 2.44 -11.97
C LEU A 26 -8.18 2.54 -13.49
N LEU A 27 -7.07 2.09 -14.07
CA LEU A 27 -6.86 2.08 -15.53
C LEU A 27 -7.80 1.09 -16.25
N VAL A 28 -8.11 -0.04 -15.63
CA VAL A 28 -9.03 -1.03 -16.19
C VAL A 28 -10.48 -0.54 -16.13
N ILE A 29 -10.89 0.11 -15.04
CA ILE A 29 -12.25 0.63 -14.88
C ILE A 29 -12.48 1.89 -15.72
N ASN A 30 -11.44 2.70 -15.94
CA ASN A 30 -11.50 3.89 -16.77
C ASN A 30 -10.31 3.92 -17.74
N THR A 31 -10.53 3.42 -18.96
CA THR A 31 -9.50 3.30 -19.99
C THR A 31 -9.00 4.63 -20.55
N GLU A 32 -9.73 5.73 -20.32
CA GLU A 32 -9.31 7.08 -20.71
C GLU A 32 -8.48 7.78 -19.63
N LEU A 33 -8.35 7.17 -18.44
CA LEU A 33 -7.59 7.74 -17.34
C LEU A 33 -6.09 7.73 -17.64
N ASN A 34 -5.45 8.88 -17.46
CA ASN A 34 -4.01 9.01 -17.66
C ASN A 34 -3.21 8.22 -16.61
N THR A 35 -2.17 7.49 -17.03
CA THR A 35 -1.34 6.62 -16.19
C THR A 35 -0.77 7.34 -14.95
N PRO A 36 -0.07 8.48 -15.05
CA PRO A 36 0.33 9.30 -13.91
C PRO A 36 -0.79 9.61 -12.90
N VAL A 37 -2.01 9.89 -13.38
CA VAL A 37 -3.15 10.20 -12.51
C VAL A 37 -3.62 8.95 -11.78
N ALA A 38 -3.71 7.82 -12.48
CA ALA A 38 -4.07 6.53 -11.87
C ALA A 38 -3.06 6.10 -10.80
N TYR A 39 -1.76 6.23 -11.08
CA TYR A 39 -0.71 5.92 -10.11
C TYR A 39 -0.67 6.92 -8.94
N GLY A 40 -0.90 8.21 -9.19
CA GLY A 40 -1.01 9.22 -8.14
C GLY A 40 -2.18 8.95 -7.18
N ALA A 41 -3.36 8.64 -7.74
CA ALA A 41 -4.54 8.28 -6.96
C ALA A 41 -4.34 6.97 -6.20
N GLY A 42 -3.82 5.93 -6.86
CA GLY A 42 -3.52 4.64 -6.25
C GLY A 42 -2.54 4.76 -5.08
N LEU A 43 -1.49 5.56 -5.23
CA LEU A 43 -0.50 5.83 -4.18
C LEU A 43 -1.11 6.61 -3.01
N ALA A 44 -1.92 7.65 -3.28
CA ALA A 44 -2.56 8.44 -2.23
C ALA A 44 -3.47 7.57 -1.36
N ILE A 45 -4.32 6.75 -2.00
CA ILE A 45 -5.22 5.83 -1.29
C ILE A 45 -4.42 4.79 -0.50
N SER A 46 -3.42 4.15 -1.13
CA SER A 46 -2.68 3.07 -0.49
C SER A 46 -1.86 3.55 0.70
N ILE A 47 -1.19 4.71 0.61
CA ILE A 47 -0.41 5.26 1.73
C ILE A 47 -1.33 5.57 2.92
N SER A 48 -2.51 6.15 2.70
CA SER A 48 -3.47 6.38 3.78
C SER A 48 -3.84 5.08 4.49
N LEU A 49 -4.09 4.00 3.73
CA LEU A 49 -4.37 2.68 4.29
C LEU A 49 -3.16 2.09 5.02
N GLY A 50 -1.96 2.27 4.49
CA GLY A 50 -0.71 1.82 5.11
C GLY A 50 -0.43 2.49 6.45
N ILE A 51 -0.70 3.80 6.56
CA ILE A 51 -0.58 4.55 7.82
C ILE A 51 -1.60 4.04 8.84
N VAL A 52 -2.85 3.82 8.43
CA VAL A 52 -3.89 3.27 9.32
C VAL A 52 -3.54 1.86 9.77
N ALA A 53 -3.03 1.00 8.88
CA ALA A 53 -2.61 -0.35 9.21
C ALA A 53 -1.39 -0.37 10.16
N GLN A 54 -0.42 0.54 9.94
CA GLN A 54 0.74 0.69 10.82
C GLN A 54 0.35 1.16 12.22
N SER A 55 -0.52 2.17 12.31
CA SER A 55 -0.96 2.74 13.59
C SER A 55 -1.81 1.79 14.44
N ARG A 56 -2.56 0.88 13.81
CA ARG A 56 -3.39 -0.10 14.52
C ARG A 56 -2.60 -1.24 15.15
N GLY A 57 -1.34 -1.45 14.77
CA GLY A 57 -0.51 -2.56 15.28
C GLY A 57 -1.05 -3.97 14.98
N SER A 58 -2.19 -4.09 14.27
CA SER A 58 -2.85 -5.35 13.95
C SER A 58 -2.17 -6.13 12.81
N TRP A 59 -1.07 -5.60 12.27
CA TRP A 59 -0.34 -6.26 11.20
C TRP A 59 0.38 -7.48 11.74
N LEU A 60 0.37 -8.58 10.96
CA LEU A 60 0.92 -9.90 11.32
C LEU A 60 2.34 -9.83 11.90
N TRP A 61 3.13 -8.83 11.50
CA TRP A 61 4.54 -8.67 11.84
C TRP A 61 4.83 -7.48 12.78
N VAL A 62 3.81 -6.71 13.18
CA VAL A 62 3.94 -5.57 14.11
C VAL A 62 3.49 -5.95 15.52
N LYS A 63 2.83 -7.11 15.68
CA LYS A 63 2.53 -7.63 17.02
C LYS A 63 3.84 -7.94 17.73
N ASP A 64 4.13 -7.16 18.77
CA ASP A 64 5.08 -7.56 19.79
C ASP A 64 4.61 -8.92 20.32
N HIS A 65 5.48 -9.92 20.16
CA HIS A 65 5.37 -11.15 20.92
C HIS A 65 5.57 -10.76 22.38
N GLU A 66 4.48 -10.57 23.13
CA GLU A 66 4.49 -10.71 24.59
C GLU A 66 4.90 -12.14 24.97
#